data_AF-A0A828RU79-F1
#
_entry.id   AF-A0A828RU79-F1
#
_cell.length_a   1.000
_cell.length_b   1.000
_cell.length_c   1.000
_cell.angle_alpha   90.00
_cell.angle_beta   90.00
_cell.angle_gamma   90.00
#
_symmetry.space_group_name_H-M   'P 1'
#
loop_
_entity.id
_entity.type
_entity.pdbx_description
1 polymer ?
#
loop_
_entity_poly.entity_id
_entity_poly.type
_entity_poly.pdbx_seq_one_letter_code
_entity_poly.pdbx_strand_id
1 'polypeptide(L)'
;MSDEKLMEIKQILIDWCKKRMEYNQYINFNLKHCVGKTHIKFTTDKIDYMLPPTNDYQGEWNNGHYIFYEINNRPNKVYIYLVIGIKDMPNEHKDFIDFLLHSMMDSVKVQKTYCIKKFNIYKYTDETNIFLIKDEIEKRLNHVFETEIIEYEKEIEKLWTLFWNNKKSIDKLERNKLDRLITAEEYNEELEANLKNIGNLSDKEINARILKGDIPERITIVSKIYKRNPAVVIATLRRANGYCEKCGCTAPFNRKSDNPPYLEVHHNIPLSNGGLDDLENTIAVCPNCYREFHFGF
;
A
#
# COMPACT_ATOMS: atom_id res chain seq x y z
N MET A 1 43.39 -12.25 12.24
CA MET A 1 43.40 -11.08 11.36
C MET A 1 43.81 -9.88 12.18
N SER A 2 44.99 -9.32 11.91
CA SER A 2 45.51 -8.14 12.58
C SER A 2 44.71 -6.89 12.17
N ASP A 3 44.56 -5.95 13.09
CA ASP A 3 43.90 -4.67 12.81
C ASP A 3 44.66 -3.89 11.72
N GLU A 4 45.98 -4.04 11.67
CA GLU A 4 46.84 -3.48 10.63
C GLU A 4 46.44 -3.98 9.23
N LYS A 5 46.29 -5.30 9.04
CA LYS A 5 45.90 -5.86 7.75
C LYS A 5 44.53 -5.37 7.30
N LEU A 6 43.58 -5.25 8.23
CA LEU A 6 42.24 -4.71 7.94
C LEU A 6 42.31 -3.23 7.50
N MET A 7 43.18 -2.43 8.12
CA MET A 7 43.38 -1.02 7.74
C MET A 7 44.02 -0.89 6.37
N GLU A 8 45.03 -1.68 6.05
CA GLU A 8 45.72 -1.63 4.76
C GLU A 8 44.77 -2.02 3.60
N ILE A 9 44.00 -3.11 3.76
CA ILE A 9 42.98 -3.50 2.77
C ILE A 9 41.92 -2.41 2.64
N LYS A 10 41.48 -1.82 3.77
CA LYS A 10 40.51 -0.72 3.74
C LYS A 10 41.05 0.49 2.95
N GLN A 11 42.34 0.78 3.07
CA GLN A 11 42.98 1.87 2.33
C GLN A 11 42.95 1.61 0.82
N ILE A 12 43.26 0.38 0.38
CA ILE A 12 43.12 -0.03 -1.04
C ILE A 12 41.69 0.22 -1.54
N LEU A 13 40.68 -0.19 -0.78
CA LEU A 13 39.29 -0.02 -1.17
C LEU A 13 38.90 1.46 -1.29
N ILE A 14 39.35 2.31 -0.36
CA ILE A 14 39.09 3.75 -0.39
C ILE A 14 39.75 4.40 -1.60
N ASP A 15 41.02 4.08 -1.86
CA ASP A 15 41.76 4.67 -2.99
C ASP A 15 41.18 4.23 -4.33
N TRP A 16 40.76 2.97 -4.44
CA TRP A 16 40.03 2.48 -5.60
C TRP A 16 38.69 3.24 -5.79
N CYS A 17 37.91 3.45 -4.72
CA CYS A 17 36.65 4.20 -4.80
C CYS A 17 36.88 5.66 -5.26
N LYS A 18 37.90 6.34 -4.71
CA LYS A 18 38.24 7.71 -5.12
C LYS A 18 38.60 7.78 -6.60
N LYS A 19 39.46 6.87 -7.06
CA LYS A 19 39.84 6.76 -8.47
C LYS A 19 38.60 6.53 -9.33
N ARG A 20 37.70 5.61 -8.92
CA ARG A 20 36.45 5.29 -9.64
C ARG A 20 35.57 6.51 -9.82
N MET A 21 35.43 7.35 -8.79
CA MET A 21 34.63 8.59 -8.83
C MET A 21 35.14 9.61 -9.85
N GLU A 22 36.43 9.57 -10.23
CA GLU A 22 36.99 10.52 -11.21
C GLU A 22 36.55 10.20 -12.65
N TYR A 23 36.23 8.94 -12.96
CA TYR A 23 35.92 8.51 -14.34
C TYR A 23 34.57 7.81 -14.52
N ASN A 24 33.83 7.52 -13.44
CA ASN A 24 32.49 6.93 -13.51
C ASN A 24 31.51 7.72 -12.64
N GLN A 25 30.62 8.47 -13.29
CA GLN A 25 29.65 9.36 -12.64
C GLN A 25 28.36 8.66 -12.19
N TYR A 26 28.15 7.39 -12.57
CA TYR A 26 26.90 6.67 -12.29
C TYR A 26 26.90 5.95 -10.93
N ILE A 27 28.01 6.04 -10.17
CA ILE A 27 28.19 5.39 -8.88
C ILE A 27 28.38 6.47 -7.80
N ASN A 28 27.48 6.48 -6.84
CA ASN A 28 27.42 7.48 -5.78
C ASN A 28 27.99 6.90 -4.47
N PHE A 29 29.31 7.04 -4.28
CA PHE A 29 29.98 6.63 -3.04
C PHE A 29 29.80 7.65 -1.91
N ASN A 30 29.57 7.18 -0.68
CA ASN A 30 29.56 8.04 0.51
C ASN A 30 30.80 7.86 1.37
N LEU A 31 31.94 8.33 0.87
CA LEU A 31 33.21 8.21 1.59
C LEU A 31 33.23 9.00 2.91
N LYS A 32 32.49 10.13 3.00
CA LYS A 32 32.42 10.98 4.20
C LYS A 32 31.87 10.23 5.42
N HIS A 33 30.83 9.41 5.23
CA HIS A 33 30.21 8.65 6.31
C HIS A 33 30.88 7.29 6.60
N CYS A 34 32.01 7.00 5.94
CA CYS A 34 32.76 5.74 6.10
C CYS A 34 33.99 5.85 7.03
N VAL A 35 34.31 7.06 7.51
CA VAL A 35 35.37 7.28 8.49
C VAL A 35 35.05 6.47 9.76
N GLY A 36 36.00 5.64 10.21
CA GLY A 36 35.81 4.74 11.37
C GLY A 36 34.94 3.49 11.13
N LYS A 37 34.34 3.29 9.94
CA LYS A 37 33.49 2.12 9.65
C LYS A 37 34.24 0.99 8.93
N THR A 38 33.76 -0.25 9.03
CA THR A 38 34.36 -1.42 8.36
C THR A 38 33.85 -1.65 6.94
N HIS A 39 32.99 -0.76 6.43
CA HIS A 39 32.33 -0.89 5.15
C HIS A 39 32.27 0.45 4.43
N ILE A 40 32.16 0.39 3.10
CA ILE A 40 31.98 1.54 2.22
C ILE A 40 30.60 1.42 1.57
N LYS A 41 29.74 2.43 1.77
CA LYS A 41 28.40 2.47 1.16
C LYS A 41 28.41 3.20 -0.17
N PHE A 42 27.64 2.68 -1.13
CA PHE A 42 27.39 3.36 -2.39
C PHE A 42 26.01 3.00 -2.95
N THR A 43 25.51 3.84 -3.85
CA THR A 43 24.37 3.55 -4.70
C THR A 43 24.77 3.67 -6.17
N THR A 44 23.89 3.23 -7.04
CA THR A 44 23.99 3.45 -8.49
C THR A 44 22.81 4.30 -8.91
N ASP A 45 22.96 5.06 -9.99
CA ASP A 45 21.85 5.84 -10.56
C ASP A 45 20.64 4.96 -10.90
N LYS A 46 20.87 3.67 -11.19
CA LYS A 46 19.81 2.71 -11.48
C LYS A 46 18.98 2.37 -10.23
N ILE A 47 19.65 2.08 -9.12
CA ILE A 47 18.98 1.85 -7.83
C ILE A 47 18.28 3.13 -7.38
N ASP A 48 18.95 4.29 -7.48
CA ASP A 48 18.40 5.58 -7.09
C ASP A 48 17.22 6.00 -7.97
N TYR A 49 17.20 5.61 -9.24
CA TYR A 49 16.04 5.82 -10.11
C TYR A 49 14.84 4.97 -9.69
N MET A 50 15.06 3.71 -9.33
CA MET A 50 13.97 2.83 -8.88
C MET A 50 13.45 3.26 -7.51
N LEU A 51 14.33 3.49 -6.55
CA LEU A 51 13.95 3.88 -5.19
C LEU A 51 14.73 5.13 -4.77
N PRO A 52 14.25 6.32 -5.15
CA PRO A 52 14.95 7.56 -4.89
C PRO A 52 15.07 7.83 -3.39
N PRO A 53 16.15 8.50 -2.95
CA PRO A 53 16.29 8.90 -1.57
C PRO A 53 15.18 9.86 -1.14
N THR A 54 14.74 9.73 0.10
CA THR A 54 13.75 10.64 0.67
C THR A 54 14.39 11.96 1.12
N ASN A 55 13.68 13.08 0.89
CA ASN A 55 14.14 14.43 1.23
C ASN A 55 14.17 14.71 2.75
N ASP A 56 13.48 13.89 3.53
CA ASP A 56 13.38 13.97 4.99
C ASP A 56 14.45 13.13 5.71
N TYR A 57 15.35 12.50 4.95
CA TYR A 57 16.44 11.66 5.46
C TYR A 57 15.99 10.46 6.32
N GLN A 58 14.73 10.02 6.19
CA GLN A 58 14.17 8.90 6.96
C GLN A 58 14.73 7.51 6.57
N GLY A 59 15.46 7.40 5.46
CA GLY A 59 16.12 6.16 5.04
C GLY A 59 17.20 5.64 5.99
N GLU A 60 17.52 4.34 5.88
CA GLU A 60 18.48 3.65 6.76
C GLU A 60 19.91 4.20 6.69
N TRP A 61 20.24 4.92 5.63
CA TRP A 61 21.55 5.52 5.43
C TRP A 61 21.67 6.96 5.96
N ASN A 62 20.67 7.45 6.73
CA ASN A 62 20.59 8.84 7.25
C ASN A 62 20.73 9.92 6.15
N ASN A 63 20.58 9.51 4.89
CA ASN A 63 20.57 10.36 3.71
C ASN A 63 19.39 9.99 2.78
N GLY A 64 18.40 9.26 3.29
CA GLY A 64 17.15 8.98 2.58
C GLY A 64 17.11 7.67 1.76
N HIS A 65 18.23 6.98 1.51
CA HIS A 65 18.20 5.74 0.73
C HIS A 65 17.80 4.52 1.57
N TYR A 66 16.99 3.64 0.96
CA TYR A 66 16.60 2.35 1.51
C TYR A 66 17.35 1.17 0.89
N ILE A 67 17.74 1.27 -0.37
CA ILE A 67 18.56 0.26 -1.05
C ILE A 67 19.94 0.85 -1.31
N PHE A 68 20.98 0.12 -0.94
CA PHE A 68 22.36 0.54 -1.16
C PHE A 68 23.27 -0.69 -1.18
N TYR A 69 24.44 -0.52 -1.78
CA TYR A 69 25.50 -1.51 -1.72
C TYR A 69 26.49 -1.21 -0.60
N GLU A 70 27.09 -2.25 -0.04
CA GLU A 70 28.14 -2.16 0.96
C GLU A 70 29.35 -3.00 0.56
N ILE A 71 30.47 -2.34 0.23
CA ILE A 71 31.78 -2.99 0.17
C ILE A 71 32.22 -3.27 1.61
N ASN A 72 32.21 -4.54 2.00
CA ASN A 72 32.53 -4.99 3.33
C ASN A 72 33.95 -5.53 3.37
N ASN A 73 34.77 -4.97 4.27
CA ASN A 73 36.03 -5.58 4.67
C ASN A 73 35.85 -6.27 6.03
N ARG A 74 35.82 -7.60 6.04
CA ARG A 74 35.71 -8.41 7.26
C ARG A 74 36.93 -9.32 7.38
N PRO A 75 37.21 -9.87 8.57
CA PRO A 75 38.31 -10.83 8.73
C PRO A 75 38.27 -11.92 7.66
N ASN A 76 39.39 -12.03 6.94
CA ASN A 76 39.68 -12.99 5.88
C ASN A 76 38.94 -12.82 4.56
N LYS A 77 38.12 -11.78 4.37
CA LYS A 77 37.33 -11.63 3.15
C LYS A 77 36.88 -10.20 2.84
N VAL A 78 36.90 -9.89 1.56
CA VAL A 78 36.26 -8.71 0.97
C VAL A 78 35.09 -9.17 0.11
N TYR A 79 33.94 -8.53 0.27
CA TYR A 79 32.74 -8.80 -0.51
C TYR A 79 31.85 -7.57 -0.58
N ILE A 80 30.93 -7.54 -1.55
CA ILE A 80 29.90 -6.51 -1.67
C ILE A 80 28.55 -7.15 -1.36
N TYR A 81 27.72 -6.46 -0.58
CA TYR A 81 26.30 -6.80 -0.46
C TYR A 81 25.43 -5.74 -1.10
N LEU A 82 24.35 -6.15 -1.76
CA LEU A 82 23.16 -5.32 -1.89
C LEU A 82 22.33 -5.45 -0.62
N VAL A 83 22.05 -4.32 0.02
CA VAL A 83 21.34 -4.22 1.29
C VAL A 83 20.06 -3.41 1.11
N ILE A 84 18.98 -3.88 1.74
CA ILE A 84 17.72 -3.16 1.87
C ILE A 84 17.43 -2.90 3.34
N GLY A 85 17.34 -1.63 3.71
CA GLY A 85 16.83 -1.18 5.00
C GLY A 85 15.32 -0.93 4.94
N ILE A 86 14.57 -1.44 5.91
CA ILE A 86 13.10 -1.27 5.96
C ILE A 86 12.63 -0.28 7.04
N LYS A 87 13.56 0.26 7.83
CA LYS A 87 13.25 1.27 8.85
C LYS A 87 12.64 2.50 8.16
N ASP A 88 11.48 2.95 8.65
CA ASP A 88 10.77 4.16 8.19
C ASP A 88 10.39 4.15 6.69
N MET A 89 10.49 3.01 6.01
CA MET A 89 10.12 2.87 4.60
C MET A 89 8.60 3.02 4.39
N PRO A 90 8.15 3.82 3.40
CA PRO A 90 6.75 3.91 3.00
C PRO A 90 6.15 2.55 2.62
N ASN A 91 4.85 2.35 2.92
CA ASN A 91 4.18 1.06 2.67
C ASN A 91 4.21 0.65 1.19
N GLU A 92 4.07 1.61 0.27
CA GLU A 92 4.12 1.31 -1.16
C GLU A 92 5.45 0.71 -1.62
N HIS A 93 6.57 1.11 -1.00
CA HIS A 93 7.88 0.56 -1.27
C HIS A 93 8.07 -0.79 -0.58
N LYS A 94 7.51 -0.97 0.62
CA LYS A 94 7.52 -2.27 1.31
C LYS A 94 6.86 -3.36 0.48
N ASP A 95 5.73 -3.08 -0.16
CA ASP A 95 5.05 -4.05 -1.04
C ASP A 95 5.97 -4.52 -2.17
N PHE A 96 6.71 -3.60 -2.80
CA PHE A 96 7.68 -3.94 -3.83
C PHE A 96 8.85 -4.74 -3.26
N ILE A 97 9.38 -4.35 -2.10
CA ILE A 97 10.46 -5.10 -1.43
C ILE A 97 10.02 -6.52 -1.12
N ASP A 98 8.82 -6.71 -0.58
CA ASP A 98 8.29 -8.05 -0.30
C ASP A 98 8.19 -8.86 -1.60
N PHE A 99 7.63 -8.29 -2.67
CA PHE A 99 7.59 -8.95 -3.99
C PHE A 99 8.99 -9.32 -4.51
N LEU A 100 9.95 -8.41 -4.40
CA LEU A 100 11.33 -8.61 -4.82
C LEU A 100 11.98 -9.77 -4.05
N LEU A 101 11.86 -9.78 -2.71
CA LEU A 101 12.46 -10.80 -1.86
C LEU A 101 11.88 -12.20 -2.13
N HIS A 102 10.56 -12.29 -2.34
CA HIS A 102 9.92 -13.56 -2.73
C HIS A 102 10.37 -14.05 -4.11
N SER A 103 10.61 -13.12 -5.04
CA SER A 103 10.97 -13.45 -6.43
C SER A 103 12.44 -13.86 -6.59
N MET A 104 13.34 -13.41 -5.72
CA MET A 104 14.79 -13.58 -5.90
C MET A 104 15.44 -14.72 -5.09
N MET A 105 14.68 -15.45 -4.25
CA MET A 105 15.04 -16.69 -3.51
C MET A 105 16.34 -16.72 -2.66
N ASP A 106 17.24 -15.74 -2.73
CA ASP A 106 18.58 -15.77 -2.11
C ASP A 106 18.78 -14.75 -0.97
N SER A 107 17.71 -14.14 -0.45
CA SER A 107 17.83 -13.09 0.57
C SER A 107 18.01 -13.65 2.00
N VAL A 108 18.91 -13.02 2.77
CA VAL A 108 19.09 -13.30 4.20
C VAL A 108 18.67 -12.07 5.00
N LYS A 109 17.69 -12.23 5.90
CA LYS A 109 17.28 -11.18 6.83
C LYS A 109 18.26 -11.09 8.00
N VAL A 110 18.80 -9.90 8.24
CA VAL A 110 19.68 -9.61 9.37
C VAL A 110 19.11 -8.39 10.10
N GLN A 111 18.53 -8.61 11.29
CA GLN A 111 17.86 -7.53 12.05
C GLN A 111 16.75 -6.82 11.23
N LYS A 112 16.86 -5.49 11.05
CA LYS A 112 15.95 -4.63 10.27
C LYS A 112 16.41 -4.43 8.82
N THR A 113 17.37 -5.21 8.35
CA THR A 113 17.86 -5.16 6.97
C THR A 113 17.80 -6.52 6.28
N TYR A 114 17.76 -6.49 4.96
CA TYR A 114 17.90 -7.66 4.11
C TYR A 114 19.18 -7.56 3.28
N CYS A 115 19.98 -8.62 3.27
CA CYS A 115 21.09 -8.77 2.35
C CYS A 115 20.65 -9.68 1.19
N ILE A 116 20.47 -9.12 0.00
CA ILE A 116 19.85 -9.85 -1.12
C ILE A 116 20.89 -10.56 -1.98
N LYS A 117 22.01 -9.90 -2.26
CA LYS A 117 23.03 -10.44 -3.16
C LYS A 117 24.42 -10.18 -2.63
N LYS A 118 25.22 -11.25 -2.58
CA LYS A 118 26.63 -11.20 -2.21
C LYS A 118 27.52 -11.34 -3.45
N PHE A 119 28.43 -10.40 -3.65
CA PHE A 119 29.49 -10.48 -4.65
C PHE A 119 30.81 -10.69 -3.94
N ASN A 120 31.46 -11.83 -4.14
CA ASN A 120 32.75 -12.11 -3.51
C ASN A 120 33.87 -11.38 -4.28
N ILE A 121 34.70 -10.63 -3.54
CA ILE A 121 35.84 -9.91 -4.11
C ILE A 121 37.12 -10.70 -3.87
N TYR A 122 37.49 -10.93 -2.61
CA TYR A 122 38.76 -11.58 -2.32
C TYR A 122 38.75 -12.28 -0.97
N LYS A 123 39.59 -13.30 -0.80
CA LYS A 123 39.86 -13.95 0.49
C LYS A 123 41.35 -13.79 0.79
N TYR A 124 41.68 -13.44 2.02
CA TYR A 124 43.06 -13.16 2.43
C TYR A 124 43.31 -13.68 3.85
N THR A 125 44.58 -13.73 4.24
CA THR A 125 45.08 -14.14 5.56
C THR A 125 46.04 -13.08 6.09
N ASP A 126 46.46 -13.20 7.36
CA ASP A 126 47.47 -12.32 7.95
C ASP A 126 48.82 -12.38 7.21
N GLU A 127 49.14 -13.54 6.63
CA GLU A 127 50.37 -13.79 5.86
C GLU A 127 50.32 -13.23 4.44
N THR A 128 49.15 -12.77 3.97
CA THR A 128 48.98 -12.30 2.59
C THR A 128 49.75 -10.99 2.35
N ASN A 129 50.57 -10.97 1.29
CA ASN A 129 51.31 -9.78 0.88
C ASN A 129 50.40 -8.80 0.12
N ILE A 130 50.21 -7.62 0.69
CA ILE A 130 49.28 -6.61 0.19
C ILE A 130 49.66 -6.07 -1.19
N PHE A 131 50.96 -5.89 -1.44
CA PHE A 131 51.44 -5.37 -2.72
C PHE A 131 51.09 -6.29 -3.89
N LEU A 132 51.00 -7.60 -3.64
CA LEU A 132 50.66 -8.59 -4.66
C LEU A 132 49.15 -8.67 -4.93
N ILE A 133 48.32 -8.45 -3.91
CA ILE A 133 46.85 -8.62 -4.03
C ILE A 133 46.13 -7.34 -4.43
N LYS A 134 46.77 -6.17 -4.35
CA LYS A 134 46.15 -4.88 -4.70
C LYS A 134 45.55 -4.92 -6.11
N ASP A 135 46.35 -5.31 -7.10
CA ASP A 135 45.91 -5.38 -8.50
C ASP A 135 44.78 -6.39 -8.70
N GLU A 136 44.87 -7.55 -8.03
CA GLU A 136 43.83 -8.58 -8.08
C GLU A 136 42.49 -8.11 -7.52
N ILE A 137 42.53 -7.40 -6.38
CA ILE A 137 41.34 -6.78 -5.76
C ILE A 137 40.74 -5.72 -6.69
N GLU A 138 41.55 -4.80 -7.21
CA GLU A 138 41.08 -3.74 -8.11
C GLU A 138 40.47 -4.32 -9.39
N LYS A 139 41.11 -5.32 -10.00
CA LYS A 139 40.61 -6.02 -11.19
C LYS A 139 39.28 -6.71 -10.92
N ARG A 140 39.15 -7.38 -9.77
CA ARG A 140 37.90 -8.04 -9.39
C ARG A 140 36.79 -7.05 -9.09
N LEU A 141 37.09 -5.94 -8.41
CA LEU A 141 36.13 -4.85 -8.17
C LEU A 141 35.63 -4.29 -9.49
N ASN A 142 36.52 -3.96 -10.44
CA ASN A 142 36.11 -3.47 -11.76
C ASN A 142 35.17 -4.46 -12.44
N HIS A 143 35.52 -5.76 -12.47
CA HIS A 143 34.65 -6.78 -13.05
C HIS A 143 33.27 -6.82 -12.37
N VAL A 144 33.20 -6.85 -11.04
CA VAL A 144 31.91 -6.87 -10.32
C VAL A 144 31.07 -5.64 -10.63
N PHE A 145 31.67 -4.46 -10.67
CA PHE A 145 30.94 -3.20 -10.94
C PHE A 145 30.52 -3.05 -12.41
N GLU A 146 31.31 -3.57 -13.35
CA GLU A 146 31.10 -3.40 -14.79
C GLU A 146 30.27 -4.52 -15.42
N THR A 147 30.10 -5.65 -14.72
CA THR A 147 29.30 -6.76 -15.23
C THR A 147 28.27 -7.24 -14.22
N GLU A 148 28.69 -7.77 -13.07
CA GLU A 148 27.78 -8.51 -12.19
C GLU A 148 26.71 -7.61 -11.54
N ILE A 149 27.09 -6.43 -11.08
CA ILE A 149 26.13 -5.46 -10.53
C ILE A 149 25.15 -5.02 -11.63
N ILE A 150 25.65 -4.70 -12.83
CA ILE A 150 24.80 -4.26 -13.94
C ILE A 150 23.80 -5.35 -14.36
N GLU A 151 24.26 -6.60 -14.45
CA GLU A 151 23.41 -7.74 -14.78
C GLU A 151 22.34 -7.97 -13.70
N TYR A 152 22.74 -7.90 -12.42
CA TYR A 152 21.82 -8.07 -11.32
C TYR A 152 20.79 -6.94 -11.21
N GLU A 153 21.21 -5.69 -11.42
CA GLU A 153 20.29 -4.55 -11.45
C GLU A 153 19.30 -4.62 -12.61
N LYS A 154 19.68 -5.19 -13.77
CA LYS A 154 18.73 -5.47 -14.86
C LYS A 154 17.66 -6.48 -14.45
N GLU A 155 17.98 -7.46 -13.61
CA GLU A 155 16.97 -8.38 -13.06
C GLU A 155 16.02 -7.67 -12.10
N ILE A 156 16.55 -6.82 -11.22
CA ILE A 156 15.75 -5.99 -10.32
C ILE A 156 14.84 -5.06 -11.12
N GLU A 157 15.35 -4.41 -12.17
CA GLU A 157 14.56 -3.52 -13.03
C GLU A 157 13.41 -4.26 -13.74
N LYS A 158 13.64 -5.49 -14.20
CA LYS A 158 12.57 -6.32 -14.78
C LYS A 158 11.47 -6.56 -13.75
N LEU A 159 11.84 -6.94 -12.52
CA LEU A 159 10.90 -7.16 -11.42
C LEU A 159 10.18 -5.87 -11.00
N TRP A 160 10.89 -4.75 -10.96
CA TRP A 160 10.33 -3.41 -10.73
C TRP A 160 9.26 -3.09 -11.76
N THR A 161 9.59 -3.25 -13.05
CA THR A 161 8.66 -2.99 -14.16
C THR A 161 7.45 -3.91 -14.10
N LEU A 162 7.65 -5.21 -13.84
CA LEU A 162 6.57 -6.18 -13.67
C LEU A 162 5.65 -5.83 -12.50
N PHE A 163 6.21 -5.50 -11.34
CA PHE A 163 5.46 -5.12 -10.15
C PHE A 163 4.58 -3.90 -10.41
N TRP A 164 5.16 -2.82 -10.95
CA TRP A 164 4.39 -1.59 -11.19
C TRP A 164 3.41 -1.71 -12.34
N ASN A 165 3.68 -2.52 -13.37
CA ASN A 165 2.70 -2.79 -14.42
C ASN A 165 1.52 -3.60 -13.88
N ASN A 166 1.78 -4.60 -13.02
CA ASN A 166 0.73 -5.36 -12.36
C ASN A 166 -0.07 -4.47 -11.39
N LYS A 167 0.60 -3.64 -10.58
CA LYS A 167 -0.06 -2.69 -9.67
C LYS A 167 -0.90 -1.68 -10.45
N LYS A 168 -0.39 -1.11 -11.55
CA LYS A 168 -1.20 -0.26 -12.46
C LYS A 168 -2.40 -0.99 -13.05
N SER A 169 -2.27 -2.28 -13.35
CA SER A 169 -3.35 -3.09 -13.91
C SER A 169 -4.41 -3.42 -12.85
N ILE A 170 -3.98 -3.69 -11.61
CA ILE A 170 -4.84 -3.85 -10.44
C ILE A 170 -5.53 -2.52 -10.11
N ASP A 171 -4.80 -1.41 -10.02
CA ASP A 171 -5.35 -0.07 -9.80
C ASP A 171 -6.29 0.35 -10.93
N LYS A 172 -6.06 -0.11 -12.17
CA LYS A 172 -6.97 0.10 -13.30
C LYS A 172 -8.20 -0.79 -13.19
N LEU A 173 -8.07 -2.04 -12.74
CA LEU A 173 -9.21 -2.93 -12.46
C LEU A 173 -10.04 -2.42 -11.27
N GLU A 174 -9.41 -1.88 -10.23
CA GLU A 174 -10.07 -1.27 -9.08
C GLU A 174 -10.71 0.07 -9.43
N ARG A 175 -10.05 0.92 -10.22
CA ARG A 175 -10.67 2.12 -10.79
C ARG A 175 -11.80 1.79 -11.75
N ASN A 176 -11.67 0.76 -12.59
CA ASN A 176 -12.77 0.29 -13.43
C ASN A 176 -13.93 -0.32 -12.62
N LYS A 177 -13.66 -0.88 -11.43
CA LYS A 177 -14.71 -1.26 -10.46
C LYS A 177 -15.34 -0.01 -9.80
N LEU A 178 -14.58 1.06 -9.61
CA LEU A 178 -15.05 2.36 -9.10
C LEU A 178 -15.77 3.19 -10.19
N ASP A 179 -15.51 2.95 -11.47
CA ASP A 179 -16.24 3.57 -12.59
C ASP A 179 -17.55 2.80 -12.90
N ARG A 180 -17.72 1.60 -12.33
CA ARG A 180 -18.98 0.85 -12.26
C ARG A 180 -19.67 1.00 -10.91
N LEU A 181 -19.64 2.20 -10.32
CA LEU A 181 -20.48 2.49 -9.16
C LEU A 181 -21.94 2.52 -9.63
N ILE A 182 -22.61 1.38 -9.51
CA ILE A 182 -24.07 1.33 -9.64
C ILE A 182 -24.69 2.02 -8.43
N THR A 183 -25.66 2.87 -8.69
CA THR A 183 -26.50 3.47 -7.67
C THR A 183 -27.47 2.43 -7.11
N ALA A 184 -28.02 2.71 -5.93
CA ALA A 184 -29.07 1.86 -5.36
C ALA A 184 -30.29 1.79 -6.28
N GLU A 185 -30.54 2.86 -7.03
CA GLU A 185 -31.64 3.00 -7.97
C GLU A 185 -31.44 2.08 -9.19
N GLU A 186 -30.28 2.14 -9.84
CA GLU A 186 -29.95 1.25 -10.97
C GLU A 186 -30.00 -0.24 -10.59
N TYR A 187 -29.51 -0.59 -9.39
CA TYR A 187 -29.63 -1.97 -8.90
C TYR A 187 -31.08 -2.41 -8.66
N ASN A 188 -31.90 -1.53 -8.06
CA ASN A 188 -33.31 -1.84 -7.81
C ASN A 188 -34.09 -1.97 -9.13
N GLU A 189 -33.80 -1.14 -10.13
CA GLU A 189 -34.42 -1.25 -11.47
C GLU A 189 -34.07 -2.60 -12.13
N GLU A 190 -32.80 -3.00 -12.07
CA GLU A 190 -32.36 -4.31 -12.58
C GLU A 190 -33.06 -5.46 -11.83
N LEU A 191 -33.14 -5.37 -10.50
CA LEU A 191 -33.80 -6.37 -9.67
C LEU A 191 -35.29 -6.49 -10.00
N GLU A 192 -36.01 -5.38 -10.10
CA GLU A 192 -37.44 -5.37 -10.46
C GLU A 192 -37.68 -5.94 -11.87
N ALA A 193 -36.84 -5.60 -12.84
CA ALA A 193 -36.91 -6.20 -14.17
C ALA A 193 -36.71 -7.73 -14.12
N ASN A 194 -35.75 -8.20 -13.32
CA ASN A 194 -35.50 -9.62 -13.12
C ASN A 194 -36.65 -10.33 -12.39
N LEU A 195 -37.22 -9.71 -11.36
CA LEU A 195 -38.37 -10.24 -10.63
C LEU A 195 -39.59 -10.38 -11.55
N LYS A 196 -39.86 -9.39 -12.41
CA LYS A 196 -40.94 -9.47 -13.41
C LYS A 196 -40.71 -10.61 -14.40
N ASN A 197 -39.48 -10.81 -14.84
CA ASN A 197 -39.11 -11.91 -15.75
C ASN A 197 -39.29 -13.28 -15.08
N ILE A 198 -38.93 -13.41 -13.80
CA ILE A 198 -39.07 -14.66 -13.03
C ILE A 198 -40.52 -14.92 -12.64
N GLY A 199 -41.29 -13.89 -12.31
CA GLY A 199 -42.69 -14.01 -11.89
C GLY A 199 -43.62 -14.60 -12.95
N ASN A 200 -43.18 -14.66 -14.21
CA ASN A 200 -43.92 -15.30 -15.31
C ASN A 200 -43.59 -16.80 -15.47
N LEU A 201 -42.68 -17.35 -14.68
CA LEU A 201 -42.27 -18.75 -14.74
C LEU A 201 -43.14 -19.64 -13.86
N SER A 202 -43.19 -20.93 -14.17
CA SER A 202 -43.83 -21.92 -13.32
C SER A 202 -43.00 -22.20 -12.06
N ASP A 203 -43.66 -22.64 -10.98
CA ASP A 203 -42.99 -23.04 -9.74
C ASP A 203 -41.92 -24.11 -9.95
N LYS A 204 -42.10 -24.99 -10.94
CA LYS A 204 -41.11 -26.02 -11.30
C LYS A 204 -39.82 -25.40 -11.84
N GLU A 205 -39.92 -24.35 -12.64
CA GLU A 205 -38.77 -23.65 -13.23
C GLU A 205 -38.05 -22.79 -12.17
N ILE A 206 -38.80 -22.14 -11.28
CA ILE A 206 -38.24 -21.38 -10.16
C ILE A 206 -37.45 -22.31 -9.23
N ASN A 207 -38.03 -23.45 -8.86
CA ASN A 207 -37.36 -24.44 -8.00
C ASN A 207 -36.07 -24.99 -8.64
N ALA A 208 -36.06 -25.22 -9.96
CA ALA A 208 -34.85 -25.64 -10.66
C ALA A 208 -33.72 -24.60 -10.58
N ARG A 209 -34.05 -23.30 -10.59
CA ARG A 209 -33.07 -22.21 -10.42
C ARG A 209 -32.55 -22.09 -9.00
N ILE A 210 -33.40 -22.27 -8.00
CA ILE A 210 -32.99 -22.26 -6.58
C ILE A 210 -32.01 -23.41 -6.30
N LEU A 211 -32.30 -24.61 -6.81
CA LEU A 211 -31.46 -25.80 -6.62
C LEU A 211 -30.09 -25.70 -7.29
N LYS A 212 -29.91 -24.78 -8.25
CA LYS A 212 -28.62 -24.51 -8.86
C LYS A 212 -27.63 -23.84 -7.88
N GLY A 213 -28.13 -23.17 -6.85
CA GLY A 213 -27.36 -22.74 -5.68
C GLY A 213 -26.17 -21.85 -6.01
N ASP A 214 -26.44 -20.61 -6.44
CA ASP A 214 -25.38 -19.63 -6.69
C ASP A 214 -25.02 -18.87 -5.40
N ILE A 215 -23.72 -18.71 -5.14
CA ILE A 215 -23.22 -17.83 -4.07
C ILE A 215 -23.51 -16.38 -4.51
N PRO A 216 -24.24 -15.59 -3.70
CA PRO A 216 -24.61 -14.24 -4.12
C PRO A 216 -23.37 -13.37 -4.31
N GLU A 217 -23.34 -12.65 -5.42
CA GLU A 217 -22.30 -11.66 -5.70
C GLU A 217 -22.37 -10.50 -4.70
N ARG A 218 -21.20 -10.06 -4.23
CA ARG A 218 -21.10 -8.82 -3.44
C ARG A 218 -20.90 -7.65 -4.38
N ILE A 219 -21.85 -6.74 -4.39
CA ILE A 219 -21.78 -5.48 -5.13
C ILE A 219 -21.52 -4.29 -4.19
N THR A 220 -20.90 -3.24 -4.71
CA THR A 220 -20.71 -1.96 -4.02
C THR A 220 -21.66 -0.93 -4.62
N ILE A 221 -22.48 -0.32 -3.78
CA ILE A 221 -23.44 0.72 -4.17
C ILE A 221 -22.98 2.08 -3.65
N VAL A 222 -23.09 3.13 -4.46
CA VAL A 222 -22.84 4.51 -4.03
C VAL A 222 -24.12 5.33 -4.02
N SER A 223 -24.33 6.08 -2.94
CA SER A 223 -25.50 6.94 -2.73
C SER A 223 -25.08 8.35 -2.34
N LYS A 224 -25.78 9.36 -2.87
CA LYS A 224 -25.68 10.75 -2.39
C LYS A 224 -26.69 10.95 -1.26
N ILE A 225 -26.24 11.48 -0.12
CA ILE A 225 -27.10 11.76 1.03
C ILE A 225 -26.95 13.21 1.49
N TYR A 226 -28.03 13.78 2.04
CA TYR A 226 -27.98 15.06 2.74
C TYR A 226 -27.53 14.85 4.19
N LYS A 227 -26.54 15.61 4.64
CA LYS A 227 -26.10 15.62 6.04
C LYS A 227 -27.11 16.40 6.88
N ARG A 228 -27.97 15.68 7.61
CA ARG A 228 -29.00 16.26 8.49
C ARG A 228 -28.41 16.87 9.76
N ASN A 229 -29.06 17.91 10.27
CA ASN A 229 -28.75 18.59 11.51
C ASN A 229 -29.27 17.76 12.71
N PRO A 230 -28.39 17.22 13.56
CA PRO A 230 -28.79 16.42 14.71
C PRO A 230 -29.69 17.16 15.70
N ALA A 231 -29.54 18.48 15.82
CA ALA A 231 -30.34 19.28 16.74
C ALA A 231 -31.81 19.30 16.31
N VAL A 232 -32.08 19.42 15.00
CA VAL A 232 -33.42 19.35 14.43
C VAL A 232 -34.02 17.98 14.70
N VAL A 233 -33.27 16.90 14.40
CA VAL A 233 -33.73 15.52 14.64
C VAL A 233 -34.15 15.30 16.10
N ILE A 234 -33.29 15.68 17.06
CA ILE A 234 -33.59 15.49 18.49
C ILE A 234 -34.77 16.36 18.95
N ALA A 235 -34.85 17.60 18.50
CA ALA A 235 -35.94 18.50 18.87
C ALA A 235 -37.29 18.01 18.31
N THR A 236 -37.34 17.54 17.07
CA THR A 236 -38.54 16.94 16.47
C THR A 236 -38.99 15.68 17.23
N LEU A 237 -38.05 14.78 17.57
CA LEU A 237 -38.37 13.58 18.37
C LEU A 237 -38.88 13.92 19.77
N ARG A 238 -38.31 14.94 20.42
CA ARG A 238 -38.77 15.42 21.74
C ARG A 238 -40.16 16.02 21.67
N ARG A 239 -40.44 16.83 20.64
CA ARG A 239 -41.77 17.42 20.40
C ARG A 239 -42.84 16.34 20.28
N ALA A 240 -42.54 15.26 19.56
CA ALA A 240 -43.45 14.15 19.33
C ALA A 240 -43.74 13.28 20.57
N ASN A 241 -42.88 13.35 21.60
CA ASN A 241 -43.06 12.68 22.88
C ASN A 241 -43.44 11.18 22.79
N GLY A 242 -42.88 10.47 21.81
CA GLY A 242 -43.13 9.04 21.60
C GLY A 242 -44.41 8.68 20.85
N TYR A 243 -45.13 9.66 20.32
CA TYR A 243 -46.32 9.46 19.48
C TYR A 243 -46.02 9.88 18.03
N CYS A 244 -46.53 9.11 17.07
CA CYS A 244 -46.45 9.46 15.66
C CYS A 244 -47.27 10.73 15.39
N GLU A 245 -46.64 11.78 14.87
CA GLU A 245 -47.30 13.06 14.60
C GLU A 245 -48.29 12.98 13.40
N LYS A 246 -48.29 11.88 12.64
CA LYS A 246 -49.26 11.63 11.56
C LYS A 246 -50.50 10.85 12.03
N CYS A 247 -50.31 9.66 12.62
CA CYS A 247 -51.41 8.76 12.98
C CYS A 247 -51.81 8.80 14.46
N GLY A 248 -51.04 9.49 15.31
CA GLY A 248 -51.29 9.58 16.76
C GLY A 248 -50.93 8.32 17.55
N CYS A 249 -50.59 7.21 16.91
CA CYS A 249 -50.21 5.98 17.60
C CYS A 249 -48.87 6.13 18.34
N THR A 250 -48.72 5.43 19.46
CA THR A 250 -47.43 5.29 20.15
C THR A 250 -46.39 4.64 19.24
N ALA A 251 -45.12 4.95 19.48
CA ALA A 251 -44.01 4.27 18.80
C ALA A 251 -44.13 2.74 18.95
N PRO A 252 -43.77 1.97 17.91
CA PRO A 252 -43.97 0.51 17.91
C PRO A 252 -43.05 -0.23 18.88
N PHE A 253 -41.89 0.34 19.21
CA PHE A 253 -40.91 -0.23 20.14
C PHE A 253 -39.94 0.87 20.63
N ASN A 254 -39.11 0.54 21.63
CA ASN A 254 -38.03 1.41 22.09
C ASN A 254 -36.68 1.02 21.48
N ARG A 255 -35.81 2.01 21.21
CA ARG A 255 -34.45 1.81 20.68
C ARG A 255 -33.60 1.00 21.67
N LYS A 256 -32.85 0.02 21.14
CA LYS A 256 -31.95 -0.83 21.97
C LYS A 256 -30.78 -0.06 22.61
N SER A 257 -30.34 1.03 22.00
CA SER A 257 -29.16 1.80 22.42
C SER A 257 -29.36 2.54 23.75
N ASP A 258 -30.57 3.07 23.96
CA ASP A 258 -30.83 4.09 24.98
C ASP A 258 -32.27 4.05 25.53
N ASN A 259 -33.09 3.09 25.06
CA ASN A 259 -34.49 2.88 25.43
C ASN A 259 -35.55 3.98 25.11
N PRO A 260 -35.33 5.02 24.26
CA PRO A 260 -36.40 5.93 23.86
C PRO A 260 -37.33 5.32 22.79
N PRO A 261 -38.56 5.83 22.65
CA PRO A 261 -39.50 5.46 21.59
C PRO A 261 -38.89 5.56 20.17
N TYR A 262 -39.09 4.54 19.32
CA TYR A 262 -38.61 4.54 17.94
C TYR A 262 -39.58 5.27 17.00
N LEU A 263 -39.23 6.49 16.63
CA LEU A 263 -39.81 7.25 15.52
C LEU A 263 -38.72 7.69 14.55
N GLU A 264 -39.12 7.95 13.30
CA GLU A 264 -38.28 8.41 12.20
C GLU A 264 -38.64 9.86 11.85
N VAL A 265 -37.63 10.73 11.71
CA VAL A 265 -37.85 12.11 11.29
C VAL A 265 -37.91 12.18 9.77
N HIS A 266 -39.03 12.66 9.28
CA HIS A 266 -39.32 12.91 7.87
C HIS A 266 -39.36 14.41 7.62
N HIS A 267 -38.88 14.85 6.45
CA HIS A 267 -39.03 16.24 6.02
C HIS A 267 -40.30 16.37 5.17
N ASN A 268 -41.22 17.26 5.52
CA ASN A 268 -42.49 17.44 4.80
C ASN A 268 -42.25 17.85 3.35
N ILE A 269 -41.34 18.81 3.14
CA ILE A 269 -40.72 19.12 1.85
C ILE A 269 -39.38 18.37 1.81
N PRO A 270 -39.21 17.37 0.93
CA PRO A 270 -37.96 16.62 0.83
C PRO A 270 -36.76 17.53 0.58
N LEU A 271 -35.62 17.21 1.22
CA LEU A 271 -34.37 17.96 1.02
C LEU A 271 -33.90 17.93 -0.45
N SER A 272 -34.20 16.86 -1.18
CA SER A 272 -33.95 16.76 -2.63
C SER A 272 -34.73 17.79 -3.46
N ASN A 273 -35.86 18.27 -2.94
CA ASN A 273 -36.72 19.26 -3.58
C ASN A 273 -36.48 20.68 -3.02
N GLY A 274 -35.36 20.90 -2.34
CA GLY A 274 -35.00 22.19 -1.76
C GLY A 274 -35.66 22.50 -0.41
N GLY A 275 -36.23 21.50 0.27
CA GLY A 275 -36.73 21.67 1.64
C GLY A 275 -35.63 22.08 2.62
N LEU A 276 -35.98 22.91 3.61
CA LEU A 276 -35.07 23.32 4.66
C LEU A 276 -34.94 22.24 5.75
N ASP A 277 -33.78 22.17 6.39
CA ASP A 277 -33.55 21.27 7.52
C ASP A 277 -33.81 22.01 8.84
N ASP A 278 -35.09 22.18 9.17
CA ASP A 278 -35.58 22.92 10.34
C ASP A 278 -36.78 22.23 11.02
N LEU A 279 -37.28 22.82 12.11
CA LEU A 279 -38.38 22.25 12.89
C LEU A 279 -39.76 22.39 12.24
N GLU A 280 -39.93 23.37 11.35
CA GLU A 280 -41.19 23.62 10.65
C GLU A 280 -41.37 22.60 9.52
N ASN A 281 -40.27 22.21 8.87
CA ASN A 281 -40.26 21.25 7.79
C ASN A 281 -40.06 19.80 8.26
N THR A 282 -40.03 19.50 9.55
CA THR A 282 -39.83 18.12 10.05
C THR A 282 -41.00 17.59 10.85
N ILE A 283 -41.24 16.28 10.72
CA ILE A 283 -42.26 15.52 11.44
C ILE A 283 -41.69 14.18 11.92
N ALA A 284 -42.02 13.76 13.14
CA ALA A 284 -41.67 12.44 13.66
C ALA A 284 -42.80 11.44 13.42
N VAL A 285 -42.50 10.35 12.73
CA VAL A 285 -43.50 9.34 12.34
C VAL A 285 -43.06 7.91 12.64
N CYS A 286 -44.03 7.01 12.75
CA CYS A 286 -43.74 5.58 12.87
C CYS A 286 -43.28 5.01 11.50
N PRO A 287 -42.60 3.84 11.48
CA PRO A 287 -42.08 3.24 10.24
C PRO A 287 -43.14 3.04 9.16
N ASN A 288 -44.37 2.69 9.55
CA ASN A 288 -45.47 2.48 8.61
C ASN A 288 -45.86 3.79 7.92
N CYS A 289 -46.06 4.86 8.70
CA CYS A 289 -46.37 6.19 8.16
C CYS A 289 -45.20 6.79 7.38
N TYR A 290 -43.96 6.50 7.78
CA TYR A 290 -42.76 6.89 7.04
C TYR A 290 -42.74 6.26 5.64
N ARG A 291 -42.96 4.94 5.56
CA ARG A 291 -43.06 4.23 4.27
C ARG A 291 -44.22 4.73 3.43
N GLU A 292 -45.35 5.09 4.04
CA GLU A 292 -46.48 5.68 3.33
C GLU A 292 -46.13 7.04 2.70
N PHE A 293 -45.28 7.88 3.32
CA PHE A 293 -44.82 9.12 2.68
C PHE A 293 -43.92 8.90 1.46
N HIS A 294 -43.19 7.79 1.41
CA HIS A 294 -42.28 7.47 0.29
C HIS A 294 -42.93 6.62 -0.80
N PHE A 295 -43.90 5.78 -0.45
CA PHE A 295 -44.43 4.73 -1.32
C PHE A 295 -45.97 4.58 -1.26
N GLY A 296 -46.66 5.37 -0.43
CA GLY A 296 -48.10 5.26 -0.22
C GLY A 296 -48.89 6.26 -1.07
N PHE A 297 -49.83 5.71 -1.85
CA PHE A 297 -50.82 6.32 -2.75
C PHE A 297 -50.36 7.46 -3.66
#